data_AF-A0A951I3X1-F1
#
_entry.id   AF-A0A951I3X1-F1
#
_cell.length_a   1.000
_cell.length_b   1.000
_cell.length_c   1.000
_cell.angle_alpha   90.00
_cell.angle_beta   90.00
_cell.angle_gamma   90.00
#
_symmetry.space_group_name_H-M   'P 1'
#
loop_
_entity.id
_entity.type
_entity.pdbx_description
1 polymer ?
#
loop_
_entity_poly.entity_id
_entity_poly.type
_entity_poly.pdbx_seq_one_letter_code
_entity_poly.pdbx_strand_id
1 'polypeptide(L)'
;MYARYLAVIALCAVLLTGLVPVAWAQEAQGSNAQRLEVLRSKLDGMKRSLNSAIANINAQESGDKEKDKKTPEAEAITRLRGLEREVSSIMSDVSSLRVKVDKSERFEAKDIEKLEDSVADIGPRVEAGL
;
A
#
# COMPACT_ATOMS: atom_id res chain seq x y z
N MET A 1 -61.88 16.47 -5.80
CA MET A 1 -60.88 15.38 -5.89
C MET A 1 -59.48 15.85 -6.28
N TYR A 2 -59.28 17.00 -6.93
CA TYR A 2 -57.96 17.50 -7.37
C TYR A 2 -56.99 17.94 -6.26
N ALA A 3 -57.49 18.41 -5.11
CA ALA A 3 -56.64 18.84 -3.98
C ALA A 3 -55.82 17.70 -3.34
N ARG A 4 -56.35 16.47 -3.38
CA ARG A 4 -55.63 15.27 -2.92
C ARG A 4 -54.53 14.85 -3.88
N TYR A 5 -54.74 15.02 -5.19
CA TYR A 5 -53.72 14.77 -6.20
C TYR A 5 -52.59 15.80 -6.16
N LEU A 6 -52.91 17.08 -5.90
CA LEU A 6 -51.90 18.12 -5.74
C LEU A 6 -51.00 17.89 -4.50
N ALA A 7 -51.55 17.38 -3.40
CA ALA A 7 -50.77 17.02 -2.21
C ALA A 7 -49.85 15.81 -2.44
N VAL A 8 -50.29 14.82 -3.23
CA VAL A 8 -49.48 13.64 -3.58
C VAL A 8 -48.37 13.99 -4.57
N ILE A 9 -48.62 14.90 -5.51
CA ILE A 9 -47.59 15.38 -6.46
C ILE A 9 -46.52 16.22 -5.73
N ALA A 10 -46.91 17.04 -4.75
CA ALA A 10 -45.96 17.79 -3.92
C ALA A 10 -45.09 16.88 -3.04
N LEU A 11 -45.66 15.79 -2.50
CA LEU A 11 -44.91 14.78 -1.74
C LEU A 11 -43.93 13.99 -2.63
N CYS A 12 -44.31 13.67 -3.87
CA CYS A 12 -43.44 13.02 -4.85
C CYS A 12 -42.32 13.94 -5.35
N ALA A 13 -42.55 15.24 -5.45
CA ALA A 13 -41.52 16.20 -5.87
C ALA A 13 -40.39 16.34 -4.82
N VAL A 14 -40.73 16.28 -3.53
CA VAL A 14 -39.74 16.33 -2.43
C VAL A 14 -38.93 15.03 -2.32
N LEU A 15 -39.52 13.88 -2.64
CA LEU A 15 -38.83 12.59 -2.69
C LEU A 15 -37.83 12.47 -3.86
N LEU A 16 -38.01 13.23 -4.93
CA LEU A 16 -37.13 13.20 -6.12
C LEU A 16 -35.96 14.19 -6.05
N THR A 17 -36.02 15.20 -5.16
CA THR A 17 -34.91 16.15 -4.94
C THR A 17 -34.05 15.83 -3.72
N GLY A 18 -34.32 14.71 -3.03
CA GLY A 18 -33.57 14.26 -1.85
C GLY A 18 -32.23 13.58 -2.14
N LEU A 19 -31.92 13.30 -3.42
CA LEU A 19 -30.61 12.78 -3.82
C LEU A 19 -29.65 13.96 -4.05
N VAL A 20 -29.32 14.67 -2.97
CA VAL A 20 -28.07 15.43 -2.94
C VAL A 20 -26.98 14.38 -3.11
N PRO A 21 -26.11 14.44 -4.12
CA PRO A 21 -24.89 13.66 -4.06
C PRO A 21 -24.15 14.16 -2.83
N VAL A 22 -24.18 13.35 -1.78
CA VAL A 22 -23.16 13.34 -0.75
C VAL A 22 -21.86 12.97 -1.46
N ALA A 23 -21.31 13.94 -2.19
CA ALA A 23 -19.92 13.99 -2.58
C ALA A 23 -19.11 14.53 -1.39
N TRP A 24 -19.41 14.03 -0.18
CA TRP A 24 -18.41 13.97 0.86
C TRP A 24 -17.66 12.71 0.56
N ALA A 25 -16.45 12.92 0.06
CA ALA A 25 -15.38 11.95 -0.08
C ALA A 25 -15.73 10.60 0.57
N GLN A 26 -15.92 9.59 -0.27
CA GLN A 26 -15.44 8.26 0.08
C GLN A 26 -13.93 8.40 0.37
N GLU A 27 -13.56 8.94 1.53
CA GLU A 27 -12.27 8.64 2.12
C GLU A 27 -12.38 7.19 2.56
N ALA A 28 -11.90 6.35 1.66
CA ALA A 28 -11.66 4.95 1.92
C ALA A 28 -11.04 4.78 3.32
N GLN A 29 -11.74 4.01 4.16
CA GLN A 29 -11.09 2.96 4.92
C GLN A 29 -9.93 3.42 5.85
N GLY A 30 -10.27 4.03 6.98
CA GLY A 30 -9.34 4.30 8.09
C GLY A 30 -8.65 5.67 8.03
N SER A 31 -8.25 6.22 9.18
CA SER A 31 -7.52 7.50 9.23
C SER A 31 -6.23 7.43 8.40
N ASN A 32 -5.70 8.57 7.94
CA ASN A 32 -4.41 8.61 7.23
C ASN A 32 -3.29 7.89 7.99
N ALA A 33 -3.32 7.95 9.33
CA ALA A 33 -2.43 7.18 10.19
C ALA A 33 -2.64 5.66 10.06
N GLN A 34 -3.89 5.20 10.00
CA GLN A 34 -4.24 3.79 9.80
C GLN A 34 -3.81 3.28 8.42
N ARG A 35 -4.01 4.07 7.35
CA ARG A 35 -3.54 3.73 6.00
C ARG A 35 -2.02 3.53 5.98
N LEU A 36 -1.27 4.47 6.56
CA LEU A 36 0.19 4.36 6.68
C LEU A 36 0.63 3.18 7.55
N GLU A 37 -0.12 2.84 8.60
CA GLU A 37 0.15 1.66 9.42
C GLU A 37 0.01 0.36 8.62
N VAL A 38 -1.05 0.25 7.81
CA VAL A 38 -1.25 -0.91 6.92
C VAL A 38 -0.10 -1.03 5.92
N LEU A 39 0.34 0.08 5.31
CA LEU A 39 1.49 0.07 4.40
C LEU A 39 2.78 -0.35 5.10
N ARG A 40 3.03 0.18 6.30
CA ARG A 40 4.18 -0.19 7.14
C ARG A 40 4.16 -1.68 7.44
N SER A 41 3.01 -2.23 7.85
CA SER A 41 2.87 -3.65 8.18
C SER A 41 3.13 -4.55 6.97
N LYS A 42 2.60 -4.18 5.79
CA LYS A 42 2.87 -4.89 4.53
C LYS A 42 4.36 -4.89 4.18
N LEU A 43 5.00 -3.72 4.25
CA LEU A 43 6.42 -3.58 3.97
C LEU A 43 7.31 -4.35 4.96
N ASP A 44 6.95 -4.38 6.24
CA ASP A 44 7.66 -5.17 7.25
C ASP A 44 7.56 -6.67 6.96
N GLY A 45 6.37 -7.14 6.55
CA GLY A 45 6.16 -8.52 6.09
C GLY A 45 7.04 -8.87 4.89
N MET A 46 7.05 -8.02 3.86
CA MET A 46 7.90 -8.20 2.68
C MET A 46 9.39 -8.21 3.05
N LYS A 47 9.84 -7.28 3.88
CA LYS A 47 11.23 -7.22 4.34
C LYS A 47 11.65 -8.49 5.08
N ARG A 48 10.80 -9.01 5.97
CA ARG A 48 11.08 -10.28 6.68
C ARG A 48 11.16 -11.43 5.70
N SER A 49 10.22 -11.52 4.76
CA SER A 49 10.19 -12.59 3.76
C SER A 49 11.45 -12.57 2.87
N LEU A 50 11.85 -11.40 2.37
CA LEU A 50 13.09 -11.22 1.60
C LEU A 50 14.32 -11.63 2.41
N ASN A 51 14.41 -11.22 3.69
CA ASN A 51 15.52 -11.62 4.56
C ASN A 51 15.57 -13.13 4.78
N SER A 52 14.42 -13.78 4.97
CA SER A 52 14.33 -15.23 5.09
C SER A 52 14.78 -15.95 3.81
N ALA A 53 14.35 -15.47 2.63
CA ALA A 53 14.77 -16.04 1.35
C ALA A 53 16.28 -15.89 1.13
N ILE A 54 16.83 -14.70 1.37
CA ILE A 54 18.28 -14.46 1.29
C ILE A 54 19.04 -15.39 2.25
N ALA A 55 18.57 -15.54 3.49
CA ALA A 55 19.21 -16.43 4.46
C ALA A 55 19.20 -17.90 4.02
N ASN A 56 18.08 -18.36 3.43
CA ASN A 56 17.95 -19.73 2.95
C ASN A 56 18.96 -20.04 1.82
N ILE A 57 19.11 -19.14 0.85
CA ILE A 57 20.07 -19.33 -0.26
C ILE A 57 21.51 -19.34 0.28
N ASN A 58 21.87 -18.42 1.19
CA ASN A 58 23.21 -18.40 1.80
C ASN A 58 23.50 -19.68 2.62
N ALA A 59 22.48 -20.27 3.25
CA ALA A 59 22.62 -21.52 3.99
C ALA A 59 22.87 -22.71 3.06
N GLN A 60 22.25 -22.71 1.87
CA GLN A 60 22.48 -23.72 0.83
C GLN A 60 23.89 -23.61 0.21
N GLU A 61 24.39 -22.38 -0.03
CA GLU A 61 25.75 -22.16 -0.55
C GLU A 61 26.87 -22.57 0.42
N SER A 62 26.60 -22.60 1.73
CA SER A 62 27.61 -22.94 2.74
C SER A 62 28.07 -24.41 2.68
N GLY A 63 27.38 -25.25 1.89
CA GLY A 63 27.73 -26.65 1.65
C GLY A 63 28.65 -26.91 0.46
N ASP A 64 28.76 -25.99 -0.50
CA ASP A 64 29.44 -26.23 -1.78
C ASP A 64 30.55 -25.20 -2.03
N LYS A 65 31.80 -25.64 -1.87
CA LYS A 65 32.99 -24.78 -1.94
C LYS A 65 33.47 -24.60 -3.38
N GLU A 66 32.72 -23.88 -4.22
CA GLU A 66 33.31 -23.28 -5.42
C GLU A 66 32.49 -22.06 -5.87
N LYS A 67 32.99 -20.87 -5.50
CA LYS A 67 32.37 -19.57 -5.77
C LYS A 67 32.61 -19.14 -7.20
N ASP A 68 31.64 -19.40 -8.08
CA ASP A 68 31.53 -18.65 -9.32
C ASP A 68 30.52 -17.50 -9.14
N LYS A 69 30.92 -16.27 -9.46
CA LYS A 69 30.05 -15.07 -9.31
C LYS A 69 28.94 -15.00 -10.37
N LYS A 70 28.78 -16.06 -11.16
CA LYS A 70 27.81 -16.18 -12.26
C LYS A 70 26.81 -17.31 -12.05
N THR A 71 26.73 -17.90 -10.85
CA THR A 71 25.70 -18.89 -10.60
C THR A 71 24.31 -18.23 -10.56
N PRO A 72 23.26 -18.97 -10.95
CA PRO A 72 21.89 -18.50 -10.82
C PRO A 72 21.54 -18.08 -9.37
N GLU A 73 22.14 -18.70 -8.35
CA GLU A 73 21.93 -18.31 -6.95
C GLU A 73 22.50 -16.93 -6.63
N ALA A 74 23.71 -16.62 -7.10
CA ALA A 74 24.33 -15.31 -6.89
C ALA A 74 23.54 -14.18 -7.56
N GLU A 75 22.95 -14.45 -8.72
CA GLU A 75 22.05 -13.51 -9.40
C GLU A 75 20.73 -13.34 -8.63
N ALA A 76 20.14 -14.44 -8.15
CA ALA A 76 18.93 -14.41 -7.33
C ALA A 76 19.12 -13.61 -6.03
N ILE A 77 20.23 -13.82 -5.30
CA ILE A 77 20.56 -13.04 -4.10
C ILE A 77 20.70 -11.55 -4.44
N THR A 78 21.36 -11.22 -5.56
CA THR A 78 21.55 -9.83 -5.98
C THR A 78 20.22 -9.15 -6.27
N ARG A 79 19.30 -9.84 -6.95
CA ARG A 79 17.93 -9.36 -7.22
C ARG A 79 17.14 -9.18 -5.92
N LEU A 80 17.16 -10.17 -5.02
CA LEU A 80 16.50 -10.11 -3.72
C LEU A 80 17.01 -8.96 -2.85
N ARG A 81 18.32 -8.70 -2.85
CA ARG A 81 18.90 -7.52 -2.16
C ARG A 81 18.51 -6.20 -2.82
N GLY A 82 18.31 -6.18 -4.13
CA GLY A 82 17.75 -5.01 -4.84
C GLY A 82 16.35 -4.69 -4.32
N LEU A 83 15.48 -5.71 -4.28
CA LEU A 83 14.12 -5.60 -3.76
C LEU A 83 14.09 -5.19 -2.28
N GLU A 84 15.00 -5.72 -1.46
CA GLU A 84 15.10 -5.38 -0.03
C GLU A 84 15.46 -3.89 0.18
N ARG A 85 16.29 -3.32 -0.69
CA ARG A 85 16.60 -1.88 -0.68
C ARG A 85 15.41 -1.04 -1.12
N GLU A 86 14.68 -1.44 -2.16
CA GLU A 86 13.48 -0.75 -2.62
C GLU A 86 12.41 -0.74 -1.52
N VAL A 87 12.12 -1.90 -0.91
CA VAL A 87 11.20 -2.01 0.24
C VAL A 87 11.66 -1.12 1.40
N SER A 88 12.96 -1.10 1.71
CA SER A 88 13.52 -0.26 2.78
C SER A 88 13.39 1.24 2.47
N SER A 89 13.53 1.64 1.20
CA SER A 89 13.31 3.03 0.76
C SER A 89 11.85 3.43 0.97
N ILE A 90 10.91 2.61 0.50
CA ILE A 90 9.47 2.89 0.66
C ILE A 90 9.08 2.91 2.15
N MET A 91 9.65 2.04 2.98
CA MET A 91 9.46 2.10 4.44
C MET A 91 9.91 3.43 5.05
N SER A 92 11.03 3.98 4.58
CA SER A 92 11.53 5.28 5.02
C SER A 92 10.57 6.42 4.63
N ASP A 93 9.99 6.34 3.43
CA ASP A 93 9.02 7.33 2.95
C ASP A 93 7.70 7.25 3.74
N VAL A 94 7.21 6.04 4.02
CA VAL A 94 6.05 5.80 4.90
C VAL A 94 6.32 6.36 6.31
N SER A 95 7.53 6.13 6.85
CA SER A 95 7.91 6.67 8.16
C SER A 95 7.95 8.20 8.15
N SER A 96 8.50 8.80 7.10
CA SER A 96 8.57 10.26 6.92
C SER A 96 7.17 10.87 6.86
N LEU A 97 6.26 10.26 6.10
CA LEU A 97 4.88 10.73 5.97
C LEU A 97 4.09 10.51 7.26
N ARG A 98 4.33 9.41 7.99
CA ARG A 98 3.70 9.17 9.29
C ARG A 98 4.07 10.23 10.32
N VAL A 99 5.34 10.64 10.37
CA VAL A 99 5.78 11.74 11.25
C VAL A 99 5.05 13.04 10.91
N LYS A 100 4.83 13.36 9.62
CA LYS A 100 4.06 14.53 9.22
C LYS A 100 2.60 14.44 9.68
N VAL A 101 1.98 13.27 9.51
CA VAL A 101 0.60 13.01 9.96
C VAL A 101 0.48 13.17 11.48
N ASP A 102 1.37 12.55 12.25
CA ASP A 102 1.33 12.60 13.72
C ASP A 102 1.57 14.02 14.26
N LYS A 103 2.39 14.83 13.56
CA LYS A 103 2.62 16.24 13.88
C LYS A 103 1.57 17.20 13.31
N SER A 104 0.57 16.69 12.58
CA SER A 104 -0.41 17.51 11.85
C SER A 104 0.26 18.54 10.91
N GLU A 105 1.42 18.20 10.37
CA GLU A 105 2.10 18.99 9.34
C GLU A 105 1.31 18.89 8.02
N ARG A 106 1.49 19.86 7.12
CA ARG A 106 0.84 19.81 5.81
C ARG A 106 1.45 18.67 4.98
N PHE A 107 0.60 17.79 4.48
CA PHE A 107 0.90 16.77 3.47
C PHE A 107 -0.23 16.70 2.46
N GLU A 108 0.04 16.20 1.27
CA GLU A 108 -1.00 16.00 0.26
C GLU A 108 -1.59 14.60 0.38
N ALA A 109 -2.90 14.43 0.18
CA ALA A 109 -3.52 13.10 0.11
C ALA A 109 -2.86 12.21 -0.97
N LYS A 110 -2.40 12.85 -2.07
CA LYS A 110 -1.63 12.22 -3.14
C LYS A 110 -0.30 11.62 -2.69
N ASP A 111 0.29 12.09 -1.59
CA ASP A 111 1.52 11.51 -1.06
C ASP A 111 1.27 10.12 -0.49
N ILE A 112 0.09 9.90 0.13
CA ILE A 112 -0.32 8.58 0.61
C ILE A 112 -0.64 7.66 -0.57
N GLU A 113 -1.39 8.16 -1.56
CA GLU A 113 -1.74 7.38 -2.78
C GLU A 113 -0.48 6.92 -3.53
N LYS A 114 0.53 7.78 -3.70
CA LYS A 114 1.81 7.39 -4.32
C LYS A 114 2.52 6.26 -3.56
N LEU A 115 2.46 6.26 -2.23
CA LEU A 115 3.03 5.18 -1.43
C LEU A 115 2.22 3.90 -1.55
N GLU A 116 0.89 4.00 -1.62
CA GLU A 116 0.02 2.86 -1.89
C GLU A 116 0.33 2.22 -3.25
N ASP A 117 0.51 3.04 -4.29
CA ASP A 117 0.92 2.60 -5.63
C ASP A 117 2.30 1.94 -5.60
N SER A 118 3.26 2.54 -4.88
CA SER A 118 4.62 2.00 -4.77
C SER A 118 4.63 0.63 -4.06
N VAL A 119 3.79 0.47 -3.03
CA VAL A 119 3.62 -0.82 -2.33
C VAL A 119 2.91 -1.84 -3.23
N ALA A 120 1.95 -1.40 -4.04
CA ALA A 120 1.24 -2.25 -4.99
C ALA A 120 2.15 -2.73 -6.14
N ASP A 121 3.12 -1.92 -6.57
CA ASP A 121 4.12 -2.30 -7.58
C ASP A 121 5.18 -3.26 -7.04
N ILE A 122 5.72 -2.98 -5.85
CA ILE A 122 6.83 -3.78 -5.30
C ILE A 122 6.36 -5.16 -4.79
N GLY A 123 5.10 -5.29 -4.35
CA GLY A 123 4.54 -6.53 -3.83
C GLY A 123 4.70 -7.72 -4.77
N PRO A 124 4.16 -7.66 -6.00
CA PRO A 124 4.30 -8.72 -7.00
C PRO A 124 5.75 -9.04 -7.35
N ARG A 125 6.65 -8.05 -7.32
CA ARG A 125 8.08 -8.22 -7.61
C ARG A 125 8.80 -8.97 -6.48
N VAL A 126 8.42 -8.69 -5.22
CA VAL A 126 8.87 -9.46 -4.05
C VAL A 126 8.35 -10.88 -4.12
N GLU A 127 7.05 -11.08 -4.35
CA GLU A 127 6.44 -12.40 -4.49
C GLU A 127 7.07 -13.23 -5.62
N ALA A 128 7.39 -12.61 -6.77
CA ALA A 128 8.05 -13.29 -7.87
C ALA A 128 9.54 -13.63 -7.61
N GLY A 129 10.16 -12.97 -6.64
CA GLY A 129 11.55 -13.21 -6.25
C GLY A 129 11.72 -14.28 -5.16
N LEU A 130 10.66 -14.57 -4.41
CA LEU A 130 10.61 -15.59 -3.36
C LEU A 130 10.38 -16.99 -3.94
#